data_AF-A0A0H5Q8T6-F1
#
_entry.id   AF-A0A0H5Q8T6-F1
#
_cell.length_a   1.000
_cell.length_b   1.000
_cell.length_c   1.000
_cell.angle_alpha   90.00
_cell.angle_beta   90.00
_cell.angle_gamma   90.00
#
_symmetry.space_group_name_H-M   'P 1'
#
loop_
_entity.id
_entity.type
_entity.pdbx_description
1 polymer ?
#
loop_
_entity_poly.entity_id
_entity_poly.type
_entity_poly.pdbx_seq_one_letter_code
_entity_poly.pdbx_strand_id
1 'polypeptide(L)' 'MPTATINFSDELYFKLGSVVKQTGMSRSAFVNKALENYLQELQEDSEDYERAEKAWNDYVASGEKTYTLDEVKKELDI' A
#
# COMPACT_ATOMS: atom_id res chain seq x y z
N MET A 1 -27.54 -2.39 8.73
CA MET A 1 -26.26 -2.16 8.06
C MET A 1 -25.92 -0.68 8.19
N PRO A 2 -24.69 -0.32 8.59
CA PRO A 2 -24.26 1.07 8.53
C PRO A 2 -24.41 1.58 7.08
N THR A 3 -24.84 2.83 6.94
CA THR A 3 -25.01 3.47 5.62
C THR A 3 -24.16 4.72 5.58
N ALA A 4 -23.54 4.96 4.43
CA ALA A 4 -22.77 6.16 4.15
C ALA A 4 -23.30 6.80 2.87
N THR A 5 -23.35 8.14 2.86
CA THR A 5 -23.63 8.91 1.65
C THR A 5 -22.31 9.44 1.12
N ILE A 6 -22.04 9.22 -0.16
CA ILE A 6 -20.80 9.65 -0.83
C ILE A 6 -21.18 10.56 -1.99
N ASN A 7 -20.58 11.73 -2.03
CA ASN A 7 -20.68 12.63 -3.17
C ASN A 7 -19.56 12.29 -4.16
N PHE A 8 -19.94 11.84 -5.35
CA PHE A 8 -19.00 11.55 -6.44
C PHE A 8 -18.92 12.75 -7.38
N SER A 9 -17.76 12.96 -7.99
CA SER A 9 -17.71 13.75 -9.22
C SER A 9 -18.47 13.01 -10.32
N ASP A 10 -19.04 13.76 -11.27
CA ASP A 10 -19.76 13.17 -12.41
C ASP A 10 -18.88 12.15 -13.15
N GLU A 11 -17.61 12.49 -13.39
CA GLU A 11 -16.64 11.62 -14.04
C GLU A 11 -16.45 10.30 -13.29
N LEU A 12 -16.26 10.36 -11.97
CA LEU A 12 -16.07 9.16 -11.14
C LEU A 12 -17.33 8.31 -11.11
N TYR A 13 -18.51 8.94 -11.04
CA TYR A 13 -19.78 8.24 -11.08
C TYR A 13 -20.00 7.50 -12.40
N PHE A 14 -19.65 8.12 -13.54
CA PHE A 14 -19.72 7.47 -14.85
C PHE A 14 -18.72 6.31 -14.96
N LYS A 15 -17.47 6.51 -14.51
CA LYS A 15 -16.45 5.44 -14.47
C LYS A 15 -16.92 4.26 -13.63
N LEU A 16 -17.47 4.51 -12.44
CA LEU A 16 -18.05 3.48 -11.58
C LEU A 16 -19.17 2.70 -12.29
N GLY A 17 -20.04 3.40 -13.03
CA GLY A 17 -21.08 2.78 -13.84
C GLY A 17 -20.53 1.83 -14.91
N SER A 18 -19.45 2.21 -15.59
CA SER A 18 -18.79 1.37 -16.61
C SER A 18 -18.16 0.12 -16.00
N VAL A 19 -17.47 0.26 -14.87
CA VAL A 19 -16.82 -0.87 -14.17
C VAL A 19 -17.85 -1.87 -13.65
N VAL A 20 -18.97 -1.39 -13.12
CA VAL A 20 -20.09 -2.24 -12.67
C VAL A 20 -20.67 -3.06 -13.83
N LYS A 21 -20.80 -2.47 -15.03
CA LYS A 21 -21.25 -3.22 -16.22
C LYS A 21 -20.27 -4.31 -16.65
N GLN A 22 -18.97 -4.06 -16.52
CA GLN A 22 -17.93 -5.00 -16.95
C GLN A 22 -17.74 -6.15 -15.95
N THR A 23 -17.80 -5.85 -14.65
CA THR A 23 -17.51 -6.82 -13.59
C THR A 23 -18.74 -7.57 -13.09
N GLY A 24 -19.95 -7.05 -13.37
CA GLY A 24 -21.21 -7.57 -12.83
C GLY A 24 -21.42 -7.28 -11.34
N MET A 25 -20.48 -6.60 -10.68
CA MET A 25 -20.61 -6.21 -9.27
C MET A 25 -21.59 -5.06 -9.11
N SER A 26 -22.32 -4.99 -7.98
CA SER A 26 -23.09 -3.78 -7.66
C SER A 26 -22.16 -2.60 -7.34
N ARG A 27 -22.65 -1.36 -7.49
CA ARG A 27 -21.88 -0.16 -7.10
C ARG A 27 -21.43 -0.21 -5.65
N SER A 28 -22.31 -0.63 -4.74
CA SER A 28 -21.98 -0.73 -3.32
C SER A 28 -20.93 -1.81 -3.04
N ALA A 29 -21.02 -2.97 -3.68
CA ALA A 29 -20.02 -4.02 -3.53
C ALA A 29 -18.64 -3.56 -4.04
N PHE A 30 -18.60 -2.85 -5.17
CA PHE A 30 -17.36 -2.30 -5.70
C PHE A 30 -16.76 -1.24 -4.77
N VAL A 31 -17.57 -0.28 -4.31
CA VAL A 31 -17.10 0.78 -3.40
C VAL A 31 -16.60 0.21 -2.07
N ASN A 32 -17.30 -0.77 -1.49
CA ASN A 32 -16.84 -1.44 -0.28
C ASN A 32 -15.50 -2.14 -0.50
N LYS A 33 -15.36 -2.90 -1.58
CA LYS A 33 -14.10 -3.61 -1.89
C LYS A 33 -12.95 -2.64 -2.16
N ALA A 34 -13.22 -1.53 -2.86
CA ALA A 34 -12.21 -0.50 -3.10
C ALA A 34 -11.76 0.16 -1.79
N LEU A 35 -12.69 0.42 -0.87
CA LEU A 35 -12.38 0.98 0.44
C LEU A 35 -11.61 -0.02 1.32
N GLU A 36 -12.01 -1.29 1.35
CA GLU A 36 -11.30 -2.36 2.06
C GLU A 36 -9.84 -2.46 1.59
N ASN A 37 -9.62 -2.50 0.27
CA ASN A 37 -8.28 -2.55 -0.30
C ASN A 37 -7.47 -1.30 0.08
N TYR A 38 -8.05 -0.10 -0.03
CA TYR A 38 -7.34 1.13 0.28
C TYR A 38 -6.96 1.22 1.76
N LEU A 39 -7.84 0.76 2.66
CA LEU A 39 -7.53 0.72 4.09
C LEU A 39 -6.41 -0.28 4.39
N GLN A 40 -6.36 -1.41 3.69
CA GLN A 40 -5.27 -2.37 3.81
C GLN A 40 -3.94 -1.78 3.32
N GLU A 41 -3.93 -1.11 2.16
CA GLU A 41 -2.73 -0.43 1.63
C GLU A 41 -2.20 0.61 2.63
N LEU A 42 -3.08 1.44 3.21
CA LEU A 42 -2.68 2.41 4.23
C LEU A 42 -2.10 1.77 5.49
N GLN A 43 -2.61 0.60 5.89
CA GLN A 43 -2.06 -0.14 7.01
C GLN A 43 -0.67 -0.69 6.67
N GLU A 44 -0.51 -1.30 5.49
CA GLU A 44 0.78 -1.82 5.01
C GLU A 44 1.83 -0.71 4.92
N ASP A 45 1.47 0.46 4.37
CA ASP A 45 2.34 1.64 4.30
C ASP A 45 2.81 2.11 5.68
N SER A 46 1.91 2.11 6.67
CA SER A 46 2.26 2.47 8.05
C SER A 46 3.22 1.46 8.67
N GLU A 47 2.97 0.17 8.49
CA GLU A 47 3.84 -0.90 9.00
C GLU A 47 5.23 -0.87 8.33
N ASP A 48 5.29 -0.59 7.03
CA ASP A 48 6.54 -0.44 6.28
C ASP A 48 7.34 0.76 6.75
N TYR A 49 6.68 1.90 6.99
CA TYR A 49 7.32 3.08 7.57
C TYR A 49 7.95 2.75 8.93
N GLU A 50 7.17 2.15 9.84
CA GLU A 50 7.64 1.79 11.19
C GLU A 50 8.81 0.79 11.13
N ARG A 51 8.73 -0.20 10.25
CA ARG A 51 9.82 -1.18 10.04
C ARG A 51 11.09 -0.51 9.52
N ALA A 52 10.97 0.37 8.53
CA ALA A 52 12.10 1.08 7.95
C ALA A 52 12.76 2.03 8.96
N GLU A 53 11.96 2.80 9.70
CA GLU A 53 12.45 3.71 10.74
C GLU A 53 13.18 2.93 11.84
N LYS A 54 12.61 1.82 12.31
CA LYS A 54 13.25 0.95 13.29
C LYS A 54 14.56 0.36 12.77
N ALA A 55 14.56 -0.21 11.57
CA ALA A 55 15.77 -0.80 10.98
C ALA A 55 16.89 0.24 10.82
N TRP A 56 16.54 1.46 10.43
CA TRP A 56 17.49 2.57 10.35
C TRP A 56 18.05 2.94 11.72
N ASN A 57 17.20 3.13 12.72
CA ASN A 57 17.63 3.48 14.07
C ASN A 57 18.50 2.40 14.71
N ASP A 58 18.16 1.13 14.52
CA ASP A 58 18.95 -0.01 14.99
C ASP A 58 20.34 -0.03 14.33
N TYR A 59 20.42 0.22 13.02
CA TYR A 59 21.69 0.32 12.29
C TYR A 59 22.55 1.49 12.77
N VAL A 60 21.95 2.67 12.95
CA VAL A 60 22.67 3.84 13.48
C VAL A 60 23.18 3.57 14.90
N ALA A 61 22.38 2.91 15.73
CA ALA A 61 22.75 2.56 17.10
C ALA A 61 23.82 1.45 17.19
N SER A 62 23.87 0.52 16.23
CA SER A 62 24.87 -0.55 16.21
C SER A 62 26.27 -0.04 15.91
N GLY A 63 26.40 1.09 15.20
CA GLY A 63 27.68 1.64 14.76
C GLY A 63 28.39 0.77 13.72
N GLU A 64 27.67 -0.19 13.11
CA GLU A 64 28.19 -1.05 12.06
C GLU A 64 28.56 -0.24 10.81
N LYS A 65 29.62 -0.66 10.13
CA LYS A 65 30.03 -0.03 8.87
C LYS A 65 29.11 -0.48 7.75
N THR A 66 28.81 0.44 6.83
CA THR A 66 28.25 0.06 5.54
C THR A 66 29.29 -0.68 4.70
N TYR A 67 28.82 -1.55 3.82
CA TYR A 67 29.65 -2.25 2.85
C TYR A 67 29.45 -1.65 1.46
N THR A 68 30.54 -1.55 0.70
CA THR A 68 30.48 -1.33 -0.74
C THR A 68 29.99 -2.58 -1.45
N LEU A 69 29.48 -2.42 -2.68
CA LEU A 69 29.05 -3.56 -3.48
C LEU A 69 30.20 -4.56 -3.72
N ASP A 70 31.44 -4.07 -3.90
CA ASP A 70 32.61 -4.92 -4.14
C ASP A 70 32.98 -5.75 -2.89
N GLU A 71 32.84 -5.17 -1.69
CA GLU A 71 33.03 -5.91 -0.43
C GLU A 71 31.98 -7.02 -0.28
N VAL A 72 30.71 -6.70 -0.55
CA VAL A 72 29.61 -7.69 -0.50
C VAL A 72 29.83 -8.81 -1.51
N LYS A 73 30.19 -8.47 -2.75
CA LYS A 73 30.47 -9.44 -3.81
C LYS A 73 31.61 -10.38 -3.45
N LYS A 74 32.69 -9.83 -2.90
CA LYS A 74 33.83 -10.60 -2.42
C LYS A 74 33.45 -11.55 -1.27
N GLU A 75 32.57 -11.12 -0.37
CA GLU A 75 32.09 -11.95 0.75
C GLU A 75 31.14 -13.06 0.29
N LEU A 76 30.30 -12.77 -0.70
CA LEU A 76 29.32 -13.71 -1.26
C LEU A 76 29.86 -14.58 -2.41
N ASP A 77 31.11 -14.37 -2.83
CA ASP A 77 31.76 -15.07 -3.96
C ASP A 77 31.00 -14.95 -5.30
N ILE A 78 30.56 -13.73 -5.64
CA ILE A 78 29.79 -13.41 -6.87
C ILE A 78 30.37 -12.24 -7.67
#